data_AF-A0A1W5CVU2-F1
#
_entry.id   AF-A0A1W5CVU2-F1
#
_cell.length_a   1.000
_cell.length_b   1.000
_cell.length_c   1.000
_cell.angle_alpha   90.00
_cell.angle_beta   90.00
_cell.angle_gamma   90.00
#
_symmetry.space_group_name_H-M   'P 1'
#
loop_
_entity.id
_entity.type
_entity.pdbx_description
1 polymer ?
#
loop_
_entity_poly.entity_id
_entity_poly.type
_entity_poly.pdbx_seq_one_letter_code
_entity_poly.pdbx_strand_id
1 'polypeptide(L)'
;MYHTFHASPTTTEITVEDPNEAFDNLRDYCDYTRLLANGTFSKITLHTSLPPALTSKRPGVRVPTSSLLDLPLLESLRQQNKTAPRQFARLVELYLLSTIPPHNRQAGTARLTQRAKASDEADRAYYYWRLLVKQRVYKRNKDQLMQLDRVDRIDKVEETVGELVGDYERLLRGLEARKGGEAAVNGGGGKRERGKRKVVDEEEEEEEDGERGAHGDAEGRRGVKRSRPSNVS
;
A
#
# COMPACT_ATOMS: atom_id res chain seq x y z
N MET A 1 -27.91 -3.65 2.15
CA MET A 1 -27.67 -4.02 0.74
C MET A 1 -26.62 -5.13 0.61
N TYR A 2 -25.38 -4.97 1.09
CA TYR A 2 -24.35 -6.03 1.04
C TYR A 2 -24.81 -7.36 1.66
N HIS A 3 -25.34 -7.34 2.89
CA HIS A 3 -25.81 -8.55 3.59
C HIS A 3 -26.92 -9.30 2.84
N THR A 4 -27.77 -8.59 2.11
CA THR A 4 -28.86 -9.18 1.32
C THR A 4 -28.31 -10.04 0.17
N PHE A 5 -27.36 -9.49 -0.60
CA PHE A 5 -26.70 -10.23 -1.68
C PHE A 5 -25.75 -11.32 -1.15
N HIS A 6 -25.11 -11.08 -0.01
CA HIS A 6 -24.29 -12.09 0.64
C HIS A 6 -25.12 -13.30 1.12
N ALA A 7 -26.34 -13.08 1.59
CA ALA A 7 -27.24 -14.17 2.03
C ALA A 7 -27.89 -14.93 0.86
N SER A 8 -28.05 -14.31 -0.32
CA SER A 8 -28.73 -14.94 -1.45
C SER A 8 -27.93 -16.11 -2.06
N PRO A 9 -28.46 -17.34 -2.12
CA PRO A 9 -27.73 -18.48 -2.70
C PRO A 9 -27.48 -18.34 -4.21
N THR A 10 -28.24 -17.49 -4.91
CA THR A 10 -28.09 -17.25 -6.35
C THR A 10 -26.98 -16.23 -6.67
N THR A 11 -26.53 -15.45 -5.69
CA THR A 11 -25.44 -14.51 -5.89
C THR A 11 -24.11 -15.24 -5.80
N THR A 12 -23.36 -15.23 -6.90
CA THR A 12 -22.02 -15.83 -7.00
C THR A 12 -20.92 -14.82 -6.67
N GLU A 13 -21.03 -13.60 -7.17
CA GLU A 13 -20.03 -12.54 -7.01
C GLU A 13 -20.69 -11.17 -6.83
N ILE A 14 -20.09 -10.34 -5.98
CA ILE A 14 -20.48 -8.94 -5.77
C ILE A 14 -19.41 -8.07 -6.44
N THR A 15 -19.78 -7.41 -7.53
CA THR A 15 -18.93 -6.46 -8.27
C THR A 15 -19.49 -5.05 -8.13
N VAL A 16 -18.66 -4.05 -8.46
CA VAL A 16 -19.09 -2.65 -8.56
C VAL A 16 -18.60 -2.16 -9.92
N GLU A 17 -19.50 -1.52 -10.65
CA GLU A 17 -19.22 -0.92 -11.95
C GLU A 17 -18.55 0.44 -11.74
N ASP A 18 -17.48 0.69 -12.50
CA ASP A 18 -16.71 1.93 -12.52
C ASP A 18 -16.46 2.57 -11.14
N PRO A 19 -15.88 1.83 -10.17
CA PRO A 19 -15.55 2.40 -8.87
C PRO A 19 -14.50 3.49 -9.05
N ASN A 20 -14.71 4.63 -8.37
CA ASN A 20 -13.65 5.61 -8.19
C ASN A 20 -12.65 5.14 -7.12
N GLU A 21 -11.49 5.79 -7.04
CA GLU A 21 -10.43 5.41 -6.10
C GLU A 21 -10.88 5.46 -4.63
N ALA A 22 -11.68 6.46 -4.26
CA ALA A 22 -12.22 6.59 -2.91
C ALA A 22 -13.12 5.40 -2.53
N PHE A 23 -13.91 4.91 -3.50
CA PHE A 23 -14.78 3.75 -3.33
C PHE A 23 -13.96 2.46 -3.25
N ASP A 24 -12.94 2.28 -4.09
CA ASP A 24 -12.04 1.13 -4.02
C ASP A 24 -11.33 1.07 -2.67
N ASN A 25 -10.85 2.21 -2.15
CA ASN A 25 -10.26 2.29 -0.81
C ASN A 25 -11.29 1.90 0.27
N LEU A 26 -12.49 2.47 0.25
CA LEU A 26 -13.56 2.14 1.20
C LEU A 26 -13.91 0.65 1.16
N ARG A 27 -13.97 0.08 -0.04
CA ARG A 27 -14.25 -1.33 -0.26
C ARG A 27 -13.15 -2.22 0.31
N ASP A 28 -11.89 -1.94 -0.01
CA ASP A 28 -10.74 -2.68 0.50
C ASP A 28 -10.74 -2.65 2.04
N TYR A 29 -11.07 -1.51 2.67
CA TYR A 29 -11.21 -1.41 4.13
C TYR A 29 -12.34 -2.30 4.70
N CYS A 30 -13.55 -2.17 4.15
CA CYS A 30 -14.72 -2.91 4.63
C CYS A 30 -14.54 -4.42 4.44
N ASP A 31 -14.07 -4.83 3.26
CA ASP A 31 -13.83 -6.24 2.95
C ASP A 31 -12.70 -6.81 3.79
N TYR A 32 -11.58 -6.09 3.97
CA TYR A 32 -10.48 -6.53 4.83
C TYR A 32 -10.94 -6.73 6.28
N THR A 33 -11.65 -5.76 6.85
CA THR A 33 -12.12 -5.82 8.24
C THR A 33 -13.08 -7.00 8.45
N ARG A 34 -13.99 -7.22 7.50
CA ARG A 34 -14.95 -8.33 7.52
C ARG A 34 -14.26 -9.70 7.40
N LEU A 35 -13.29 -9.83 6.50
CA LEU A 35 -12.51 -11.06 6.30
C LEU A 35 -11.54 -11.37 7.45
N LEU A 36 -11.12 -10.34 8.19
CA LEU A 36 -10.36 -10.52 9.42
C LEU A 36 -11.28 -11.00 10.54
N ALA A 37 -12.45 -10.38 10.71
CA ALA A 37 -13.42 -10.72 11.75
C ALA A 37 -13.99 -12.14 11.62
N ASN A 38 -14.16 -12.64 10.40
CA ASN A 38 -14.67 -14.00 10.15
C ASN A 38 -13.57 -15.08 10.17
N GLY A 39 -12.31 -14.71 10.46
CA GLY A 39 -11.18 -15.64 10.52
C GLY A 39 -10.77 -16.25 9.17
N THR A 40 -11.24 -15.68 8.04
CA THR A 40 -10.87 -16.15 6.69
C THR A 40 -9.36 -16.07 6.49
N PHE A 41 -8.78 -14.93 6.84
CA PHE A 41 -7.36 -14.69 6.62
C PHE A 41 -6.45 -15.56 7.48
N SER A 42 -6.87 -15.95 8.68
CA SER A 42 -6.09 -16.82 9.56
C SER A 42 -5.79 -18.20 8.94
N LYS A 43 -6.55 -18.61 7.93
CA LYS A 43 -6.34 -19.86 7.19
C LYS A 43 -5.30 -19.72 6.07
N ILE A 44 -4.96 -18.50 5.68
CA ILE A 44 -4.05 -18.21 4.57
C ILE A 44 -2.63 -18.10 5.12
N THR A 45 -1.73 -18.94 4.63
CA THR A 45 -0.32 -18.92 4.99
C THR A 45 0.54 -18.87 3.73
N LEU A 46 1.62 -18.09 3.76
CA LEU A 46 2.61 -18.06 2.70
C LEU A 46 3.73 -19.06 3.03
N HIS A 47 3.88 -20.09 2.20
CA HIS A 47 4.95 -21.06 2.38
C HIS A 47 6.29 -20.48 1.89
N THR A 48 7.24 -20.29 2.81
CA THR A 48 8.57 -19.73 2.52
C THR A 48 9.64 -20.78 2.27
N SER A 49 9.38 -22.04 2.64
CA SER A 49 10.29 -23.16 2.42
C SER A 49 9.96 -23.83 1.09
N LEU A 50 10.72 -23.50 0.05
CA LEU A 50 10.58 -24.12 -1.26
C LEU A 50 11.84 -24.92 -1.65
N PRO A 51 11.68 -26.05 -2.34
CA PRO A 51 12.81 -26.79 -2.92
C PRO A 51 13.64 -25.91 -3.87
N PRO A 52 14.98 -26.03 -3.88
CA PRO A 52 15.87 -25.26 -4.77
C PRO A 52 15.55 -25.37 -6.27
N ALA A 53 14.89 -26.46 -6.67
CA ALA A 53 14.43 -26.70 -8.04
C ALA A 53 13.38 -25.67 -8.49
N LEU A 54 12.51 -25.22 -7.57
CA LEU A 54 11.44 -24.26 -7.84
C LEU A 54 11.87 -22.80 -7.62
N THR A 55 13.02 -22.57 -6.98
CA THR A 55 13.58 -21.24 -6.71
C THR A 55 14.72 -20.86 -7.65
N SER A 56 15.07 -21.72 -8.61
CA SER A 56 16.15 -21.47 -9.56
C SER A 56 15.77 -20.37 -10.54
N LYS A 57 16.66 -19.39 -10.73
CA LYS A 57 16.52 -18.27 -11.69
C LYS A 57 16.67 -18.71 -13.16
N ARG A 58 16.33 -19.95 -13.48
CA ARG A 58 16.46 -20.46 -14.84
C ARG A 58 15.41 -19.77 -15.73
N PRO A 59 15.78 -19.34 -16.94
CA PRO A 59 14.82 -18.85 -17.92
C PRO A 59 13.69 -19.87 -18.11
N GLY A 60 12.43 -19.41 -18.11
CA GLY A 60 11.26 -20.27 -18.32
C GLY A 60 10.65 -20.89 -17.04
N VAL A 61 11.31 -20.80 -15.88
CA VAL A 61 10.70 -21.26 -14.61
C VAL A 61 9.63 -20.25 -14.18
N ARG A 62 8.37 -20.68 -14.22
CA ARG A 62 7.23 -19.89 -13.73
C ARG A 62 7.28 -19.82 -12.20
N VAL A 63 6.82 -18.71 -11.65
CA VAL A 63 6.60 -18.57 -10.21
C VAL A 63 5.72 -19.74 -9.71
N PRO A 64 6.18 -20.51 -8.71
CA PRO A 64 5.45 -21.69 -8.20
C PRO A 64 4.30 -21.26 -7.29
N THR A 65 3.27 -20.61 -7.85
CA THR A 65 2.14 -20.06 -7.10
C THR A 65 1.43 -21.13 -6.26
N SER A 66 1.26 -22.35 -6.80
CA SER A 66 0.59 -23.47 -6.12
C SER A 66 1.38 -24.07 -4.96
N SER A 67 2.69 -23.84 -4.90
CA SER A 67 3.53 -24.26 -3.77
C SER A 67 3.66 -23.16 -2.72
N LEU A 68 3.52 -21.89 -3.13
CA LEU A 68 3.55 -20.74 -2.22
C LEU A 68 2.24 -20.55 -1.48
N LEU A 69 1.12 -20.81 -2.16
CA LEU A 69 -0.24 -20.60 -1.66
C LEU A 69 -1.13 -21.79 -2.01
N ASP A 70 -2.03 -22.14 -1.10
CA ASP A 70 -3.07 -23.15 -1.32
C ASP A 70 -4.18 -22.58 -2.23
N LEU A 71 -4.08 -22.85 -3.54
CA LEU A 71 -5.02 -22.33 -4.54
C LEU A 71 -6.46 -22.84 -4.34
N PRO A 72 -6.72 -24.14 -4.10
CA PRO A 72 -8.05 -24.62 -3.77
C PRO A 72 -8.68 -23.91 -2.57
N LEU A 73 -7.90 -23.70 -1.50
CA LEU A 73 -8.39 -22.99 -0.31
C LEU A 73 -8.74 -21.55 -0.65
N LEU A 74 -7.86 -20.83 -1.36
CA LEU A 74 -8.12 -19.45 -1.78
C LEU A 74 -9.38 -19.33 -2.62
N GLU A 75 -9.61 -20.25 -3.55
CA GLU A 75 -10.81 -20.25 -4.39
C GLU A 75 -12.09 -20.53 -3.57
N SER A 76 -12.02 -21.47 -2.62
CA SER A 76 -13.16 -21.73 -1.71
C SER A 76 -13.50 -20.51 -0.84
N LEU A 77 -12.49 -19.83 -0.30
CA LEU A 77 -12.67 -18.63 0.52
C LEU A 77 -13.22 -17.47 -0.32
N ARG A 78 -12.79 -17.34 -1.57
CA ARG A 78 -13.31 -16.34 -2.51
C ARG A 78 -14.80 -16.56 -2.78
N GLN A 79 -15.20 -17.80 -3.08
CA GLN A 79 -16.60 -18.16 -3.36
C GLN A 79 -17.47 -17.97 -2.12
N GLN A 80 -16.98 -18.40 -0.95
CA GLN A 80 -17.68 -18.22 0.33
C GLN A 80 -17.98 -16.74 0.62
N ASN A 81 -17.04 -15.85 0.31
CA ASN A 81 -17.16 -14.42 0.56
C ASN A 81 -17.74 -13.62 -0.63
N LYS A 82 -18.03 -14.30 -1.75
CA LYS A 82 -18.60 -13.73 -3.00
C LYS A 82 -17.83 -12.53 -3.53
N THR A 83 -16.51 -12.56 -3.38
CA THR A 83 -15.63 -11.47 -3.82
C THR A 83 -15.15 -11.73 -5.24
N ALA A 84 -15.09 -10.68 -6.07
CA ALA A 84 -14.53 -10.78 -7.40
C ALA A 84 -13.05 -11.23 -7.33
N PRO A 85 -12.56 -12.07 -8.27
CA PRO A 85 -11.21 -12.63 -8.22
C PRO A 85 -10.10 -11.60 -8.04
N ARG A 86 -10.21 -10.46 -8.72
CA ARG A 86 -9.24 -9.37 -8.64
C ARG A 86 -9.20 -8.72 -7.26
N GLN A 87 -10.36 -8.48 -6.65
CA GLN A 87 -10.47 -7.85 -5.35
C GLN A 87 -9.97 -8.79 -4.26
N PHE A 88 -10.34 -10.08 -4.35
CA PHE A 88 -9.84 -11.09 -3.44
C PHE A 88 -8.31 -11.21 -3.47
N ALA A 89 -7.71 -11.24 -4.68
CA ALA A 89 -6.26 -11.28 -4.82
C ALA A 89 -5.57 -10.06 -4.17
N ARG A 90 -6.15 -8.85 -4.28
CA ARG A 90 -5.63 -7.64 -3.61
C ARG A 90 -5.70 -7.76 -2.09
N LEU A 91 -6.81 -8.26 -1.55
CA LEU A 91 -7.01 -8.46 -0.11
C LEU A 91 -6.04 -9.50 0.46
N VAL A 92 -5.81 -10.59 -0.27
CA VAL A 92 -4.82 -11.61 0.10
C VAL A 92 -3.42 -11.01 0.13
N GLU A 93 -3.02 -10.24 -0.88
CA GLU A 93 -1.72 -9.57 -0.90
C GLU A 93 -1.58 -8.57 0.26
N LEU A 94 -2.62 -7.78 0.55
CA LEU A 94 -2.65 -6.85 1.68
C LEU A 94 -2.48 -7.58 3.02
N TYR A 95 -3.18 -8.70 3.20
CA TYR A 95 -3.06 -9.54 4.39
C TYR A 95 -1.66 -10.17 4.51
N LEU A 96 -1.12 -10.75 3.44
CA LEU A 96 0.22 -11.32 3.46
C LEU A 96 1.30 -10.26 3.70
N LEU A 97 1.08 -9.01 3.28
CA LEU A 97 1.99 -7.91 3.62
C LEU A 97 1.89 -7.54 5.10
N SER A 98 0.68 -7.59 5.69
CA SER A 98 0.45 -7.24 7.09
C SER A 98 1.11 -8.22 8.07
N THR A 99 1.26 -9.50 7.68
CA THR A 99 1.96 -10.52 8.48
C THR A 99 3.48 -10.34 8.49
N ILE A 100 4.05 -9.67 7.48
CA ILE A 100 5.49 -9.42 7.38
C ILE A 100 5.84 -8.17 8.21
N PRO A 101 6.86 -8.17 9.10
CA PRO A 101 7.21 -7.00 9.89
C PRO A 101 7.63 -5.78 9.03
N PRO A 102 7.29 -4.53 9.43
CA PRO A 102 7.59 -3.33 8.66
C PRO A 102 9.06 -3.18 8.24
N HIS A 103 10.00 -3.51 9.13
CA HIS A 103 11.44 -3.38 8.87
C HIS A 103 11.95 -4.29 7.73
N ASN A 104 11.30 -5.43 7.48
CA ASN A 104 11.61 -6.30 6.36
C ASN A 104 11.00 -5.80 5.04
N ARG A 105 10.00 -4.90 5.09
CA ARG A 105 9.32 -4.34 3.92
C ARG A 105 10.16 -3.28 3.20
N GLN A 106 11.09 -2.60 3.90
CA GLN A 106 11.96 -1.55 3.33
C GLN A 106 13.11 -2.04 2.43
N ALA A 107 13.02 -3.23 1.84
CA ALA A 107 14.07 -3.70 0.95
C ALA A 107 14.04 -2.97 -0.40
N GLY A 108 14.95 -2.00 -0.57
CA GLY A 108 15.24 -1.40 -1.88
C GLY A 108 15.50 -2.48 -2.94
N THR A 109 15.08 -2.19 -4.17
CA THR A 109 15.09 -3.09 -5.34
C THR A 109 16.40 -3.88 -5.52
N ALA A 110 17.55 -3.29 -5.17
CA ALA A 110 18.88 -3.89 -5.30
C ALA A 110 19.16 -5.08 -4.36
N ARG A 111 18.60 -5.13 -3.14
CA ARG A 111 18.89 -6.19 -2.15
C ARG A 111 18.10 -7.48 -2.37
N LEU A 112 17.13 -7.47 -3.30
CA LEU A 112 16.11 -8.51 -3.40
C LEU A 112 16.57 -9.76 -4.17
N THR A 113 17.53 -9.61 -5.07
CA THR A 113 17.95 -10.70 -5.98
C THR A 113 18.56 -11.91 -5.27
N GLN A 114 18.91 -11.82 -3.99
CA GLN A 114 19.48 -12.94 -3.21
C GLN A 114 18.58 -13.44 -2.06
N ARG A 115 17.40 -12.84 -1.84
CA ARG A 115 16.60 -13.11 -0.63
C ARG A 115 15.86 -14.43 -0.58
N ALA A 116 15.76 -15.18 -1.69
CA ALA A 116 15.29 -16.57 -1.64
C ALA A 116 16.14 -17.47 -0.72
N LYS A 117 17.41 -17.09 -0.48
CA LYS A 117 18.34 -17.77 0.43
C LYS A 117 18.57 -17.01 1.73
N ALA A 118 17.78 -15.97 2.01
CA ALA A 118 17.92 -15.21 3.26
C ALA A 118 17.73 -16.15 4.46
N SER A 119 18.55 -16.00 5.49
CA SER A 119 18.45 -16.76 6.74
C SER A 119 17.13 -16.46 7.46
N ASP A 120 16.70 -15.20 7.42
CA ASP A 120 15.44 -14.75 8.01
C ASP A 120 14.23 -15.18 7.16
N GLU A 121 13.23 -15.75 7.82
CA GLU A 121 11.97 -16.16 7.21
C GLU A 121 11.15 -14.98 6.73
N ALA A 122 11.15 -13.86 7.47
CA ALA A 122 10.40 -12.66 7.10
C ALA A 122 10.92 -12.04 5.81
N ASP A 123 12.25 -12.04 5.61
CA ASP A 123 12.88 -11.59 4.36
C ASP A 123 12.55 -12.51 3.17
N ARG A 124 12.45 -13.83 3.40
CA ARG A 124 11.99 -14.80 2.38
C ARG A 124 10.52 -14.58 2.04
N ALA A 125 9.66 -14.40 3.05
CA ALA A 125 8.24 -14.12 2.88
C ALA A 125 8.03 -12.86 2.03
N TYR A 126 8.75 -11.78 2.32
CA TYR A 126 8.68 -10.54 1.53
C TYR A 126 9.13 -10.74 0.08
N TYR A 127 10.18 -11.54 -0.15
CA TYR A 127 10.62 -11.87 -1.51
C TYR A 127 9.53 -12.59 -2.30
N TYR A 128 8.94 -13.65 -1.75
CA TYR A 128 7.90 -14.43 -2.43
C TYR A 128 6.62 -13.63 -2.60
N TRP A 129 6.23 -12.85 -1.58
CA TRP A 129 5.10 -11.92 -1.68
C TRP A 129 5.28 -10.97 -2.86
N ARG A 130 6.43 -10.29 -2.96
CA ARG A 130 6.70 -9.34 -4.05
C ARG A 130 6.72 -10.03 -5.42
N LEU A 131 7.20 -11.28 -5.49
CA LEU A 131 7.19 -12.08 -6.71
C LEU A 131 5.75 -12.42 -7.16
N LEU A 132 4.85 -12.74 -6.23
CA LEU A 132 3.43 -12.97 -6.50
C LEU A 132 2.76 -11.69 -7.03
N VAL A 133 3.03 -10.53 -6.39
CA VAL A 133 2.49 -9.24 -6.84
C VAL A 133 2.98 -8.90 -8.25
N LYS A 134 4.27 -9.06 -8.54
CA LYS A 134 4.84 -8.87 -9.89
C LYS A 134 4.17 -9.77 -10.92
N GLN A 135 3.96 -11.04 -10.60
CA GLN A 135 3.29 -11.98 -11.49
C GLN A 135 1.87 -11.52 -11.81
N ARG A 136 1.13 -10.99 -10.83
CA ARG A 136 -0.22 -10.45 -11.03
C ARG A 136 -0.21 -9.19 -11.91
N VAL A 137 0.65 -8.23 -11.59
CA VAL A 137 0.80 -6.98 -12.38
C VAL A 137 1.14 -7.31 -13.83
N TYR A 138 2.09 -8.23 -14.05
CA TYR A 138 2.46 -8.68 -15.37
C TYR A 138 1.30 -9.33 -16.14
N LYS A 139 0.52 -10.21 -15.49
CA LYS A 139 -0.65 -10.85 -16.12
C LYS A 139 -1.73 -9.83 -16.48
N ARG A 140 -1.96 -8.84 -15.62
CA ARG A 140 -2.98 -7.81 -15.82
C ARG A 140 -2.62 -6.85 -16.95
N ASN A 141 -1.38 -6.39 -16.99
CA ASN A 141 -0.91 -5.42 -17.97
C ASN A 141 -0.21 -6.11 -19.15
N LYS A 142 -0.46 -7.41 -19.38
CA LYS A 142 0.31 -8.24 -20.31
C LYS A 142 0.36 -7.62 -21.71
N ASP A 143 -0.78 -7.19 -22.22
CA ASP A 143 -0.87 -6.70 -23.60
C ASP A 143 -0.09 -5.40 -23.81
N GLN A 144 -0.14 -4.49 -22.82
CA GLN A 144 0.67 -3.26 -22.82
C GLN A 144 2.16 -3.56 -22.67
N LEU A 145 2.52 -4.48 -21.76
CA LEU A 145 3.91 -4.84 -21.48
C LEU A 145 4.58 -5.63 -22.62
N MET A 146 3.80 -6.33 -23.44
CA MET A 146 4.31 -7.06 -24.60
C MET A 146 4.80 -6.14 -25.73
N GLN A 147 4.32 -4.89 -25.76
CA GLN A 147 4.74 -3.87 -26.74
C GLN A 147 6.07 -3.22 -26.35
N LEU A 148 6.47 -3.32 -25.08
CA LEU A 148 7.71 -2.74 -24.56
C LEU A 148 8.87 -3.73 -24.66
N ASP A 149 10.07 -3.16 -24.78
CA ASP A 149 11.32 -3.88 -24.69
C ASP A 149 11.49 -4.56 -23.33
N ARG A 150 12.36 -5.58 -23.28
CA ARG A 150 12.54 -6.39 -22.07
C ARG A 150 12.97 -5.56 -20.85
N VAL A 151 13.78 -4.53 -21.05
CA VAL A 151 14.26 -3.65 -19.97
C VAL A 151 13.11 -2.78 -19.48
N ASP A 152 12.46 -2.05 -20.38
CA ASP A 152 11.32 -1.17 -20.07
C ASP A 152 10.15 -1.93 -19.42
N ARG A 153 9.90 -3.16 -19.87
CA ARG A 153 8.91 -4.05 -19.26
C ARG A 153 9.22 -4.35 -17.79
N ILE A 154 10.49 -4.62 -17.48
CA ILE A 154 10.91 -4.87 -16.11
C ILE A 154 10.71 -3.59 -15.29
N ASP A 155 11.20 -2.46 -15.79
CA ASP A 155 11.13 -1.18 -15.09
C ASP A 155 9.68 -0.76 -14.82
N LYS A 156 8.78 -0.86 -15.81
CA LYS A 156 7.36 -0.52 -15.63
C LYS A 156 6.66 -1.43 -14.61
N VAL A 157 7.01 -2.72 -14.60
CA VAL A 157 6.47 -3.66 -13.59
C VAL A 157 7.01 -3.33 -12.20
N GLU A 158 8.30 -3.00 -12.06
CA GLU A 158 8.88 -2.60 -10.77
C GLU A 158 8.25 -1.31 -10.24
N GLU A 159 8.06 -0.31 -11.10
CA GLU A 159 7.40 0.96 -10.78
C GLU A 159 5.97 0.73 -10.28
N THR A 160 5.16 -0.01 -11.05
CA THR A 160 3.77 -0.32 -10.68
C THR A 160 3.70 -1.08 -9.36
N VAL A 161 4.64 -2.01 -9.12
CA VAL A 161 4.70 -2.73 -7.84
C VAL A 161 5.12 -1.82 -6.69
N GLY A 162 6.00 -0.85 -6.93
CA GLY A 162 6.37 0.16 -5.94
C GLY A 162 5.19 1.02 -5.51
N GLU A 163 4.40 1.51 -6.47
CA GLU A 163 3.15 2.25 -6.23
C GLU A 163 2.17 1.41 -5.40
N LEU A 164 1.94 0.16 -5.79
CA LEU A 164 1.05 -0.76 -5.08
C LEU A 164 1.51 -1.06 -3.65
N VAL A 165 2.81 -1.21 -3.42
CA VAL A 165 3.36 -1.37 -2.06
C VAL A 165 3.04 -0.14 -1.22
N GLY A 166 3.26 1.06 -1.77
CA GLY A 166 2.91 2.32 -1.10
C GLY A 166 1.43 2.43 -0.76
N ASP A 167 0.56 2.04 -1.70
CA ASP A 167 -0.89 2.00 -1.49
C ASP A 167 -1.28 1.00 -0.39
N TYR A 168 -0.68 -0.19 -0.39
CA TYR A 168 -0.95 -1.19 0.65
C TYR A 168 -0.46 -0.72 2.02
N GLU A 169 0.71 -0.11 2.12
CA GLU A 169 1.18 0.48 3.37
C GLU A 169 0.27 1.62 3.86
N ARG A 170 -0.24 2.45 2.94
CA ARG A 170 -1.23 3.49 3.25
C ARG A 170 -2.51 2.88 3.81
N LEU A 171 -3.03 1.83 3.18
CA LEU A 171 -4.22 1.10 3.65
C LEU A 171 -4.00 0.46 5.02
N LEU A 172 -2.84 -0.18 5.24
CA LEU A 172 -2.51 -0.79 6.54
C LEU A 172 -2.45 0.26 7.67
N ARG A 173 -1.80 1.40 7.43
CA ARG A 173 -1.79 2.52 8.40
C ARG A 173 -3.20 3.03 8.68
N GLY A 174 -4.06 3.14 7.66
CA GLY A 174 -5.46 3.55 7.82
C GLY A 174 -6.28 2.55 8.67
N LEU A 175 -6.03 1.26 8.50
CA LEU A 175 -6.64 0.19 9.31
C LEU A 175 -6.20 0.26 10.78
N GLU A 176 -4.89 0.45 11.03
CA GLU A 176 -4.34 0.61 12.38
C GLU A 176 -4.91 1.84 13.09
N ALA A 177 -4.99 2.98 12.40
CA ALA A 177 -5.57 4.21 12.93
C ALA A 177 -7.05 4.06 13.30
N ARG A 178 -7.84 3.36 12.47
CA ARG A 178 -9.25 3.06 12.78
C ARG A 178 -9.40 2.10 13.94
N LYS A 179 -8.57 1.06 14.03
CA LYS A 179 -8.58 0.14 15.18
C LYS A 179 -8.28 0.87 16.49
N GLY A 180 -7.34 1.82 16.47
CA GLY A 180 -7.05 2.70 17.60
C GLY A 180 -8.20 3.66 17.93
N GLY A 181 -8.87 4.20 16.91
CA GLY A 181 -10.05 5.06 17.08
C GLY A 181 -11.30 4.33 17.60
N GLU A 182 -11.57 3.11 17.12
CA GLU A 182 -12.66 2.26 17.61
C GLU A 182 -12.40 1.80 19.05
N ALA A 183 -11.15 1.51 19.43
CA ALA A 183 -10.78 1.24 20.82
C ALA A 183 -11.02 2.46 21.74
N ALA A 184 -10.76 3.68 21.25
CA ALA A 184 -11.03 4.91 21.99
C ALA A 184 -12.52 5.25 22.12
N VAL A 185 -13.36 4.87 21.14
CA VAL A 185 -14.81 5.06 21.18
C VAL A 185 -15.50 4.01 22.07
N ASN A 186 -15.05 2.75 22.05
CA ASN A 186 -15.64 1.68 22.88
C ASN A 186 -15.15 1.70 24.35
N GLY A 187 -14.05 2.40 24.66
CA GLY A 187 -13.58 2.63 26.04
C GLY A 187 -14.11 3.91 26.70
N GLY A 188 -14.97 4.67 26.01
CA GLY A 188 -15.35 6.03 26.37
C GLY A 188 -16.79 6.19 26.86
N GLY A 189 -17.26 5.34 27.78
CA GLY A 189 -18.49 5.56 28.56
C GLY A 189 -18.36 6.69 29.60
N GLY A 190 -17.61 7.75 29.28
CA GLY A 190 -17.34 8.90 30.13
C GLY A 190 -17.97 10.16 29.54
N LYS A 191 -19.09 10.58 30.15
CA LYS A 191 -19.83 11.83 29.99
C LYS A 191 -18.99 12.97 29.36
N ARG A 192 -19.22 13.27 28.08
CA ARG A 192 -18.66 14.49 27.44
C ARG A 192 -19.46 15.70 27.90
N GLU A 193 -18.86 16.48 28.79
CA GLU A 193 -19.35 17.80 29.19
C GLU A 193 -19.33 18.75 27.98
N ARG A 194 -20.49 19.34 27.68
CA ARG A 194 -20.67 20.37 26.64
C ARG A 194 -19.85 21.61 27.02
N GLY A 195 -18.67 21.76 26.41
CA GLY A 195 -17.92 23.01 26.43
C GLY A 195 -18.73 24.12 25.75
N LYS A 196 -19.17 25.10 26.53
CA LYS A 196 -19.84 26.32 26.08
C LYS A 196 -18.92 27.08 25.12
N ARG A 197 -19.46 27.45 23.97
CA ARG A 197 -18.85 28.42 23.04
C ARG A 197 -18.74 29.76 23.77
N LYS A 198 -17.54 30.35 23.82
CA LYS A 198 -17.36 31.75 24.20
C LYS A 198 -17.52 32.59 22.93
N VAL A 199 -18.69 33.21 22.82
CA VAL A 199 -18.92 34.37 21.96
C VAL A 199 -18.04 35.50 22.51
N VAL A 200 -17.20 36.08 21.67
CA VAL A 200 -16.59 37.38 21.93
C VAL A 200 -17.15 38.28 20.86
N ASP A 201 -18.01 39.18 21.33
CA ASP A 201 -18.67 40.24 20.59
C ASP A 201 -17.67 41.38 20.37
N GLU A 202 -17.91 42.11 19.29
CA GLU A 202 -17.12 43.23 18.77
C GLU A 202 -17.28 44.46 19.67
N GLU A 203 -16.19 45.17 19.96
CA GLU A 203 -16.24 46.60 20.26
C GLU A 203 -15.18 47.31 19.39
N GLU A 204 -15.70 48.19 18.55
CA GLU A 204 -15.04 49.14 17.67
C GLU A 204 -14.26 50.18 18.48
N GLU A 205 -13.12 50.64 17.98
CA GLU A 205 -12.70 52.03 18.12
C GLU A 205 -11.79 52.45 16.96
N GLU A 206 -12.06 53.65 16.47
CA GLU A 206 -11.77 54.23 15.16
C GLU A 206 -10.31 54.70 14.95
N GLU A 207 -9.92 54.68 13.68
CA GLU A 207 -9.08 55.58 12.86
C GLU A 207 -7.83 56.32 13.41
N GLU A 208 -6.70 56.28 12.66
CA GLU A 208 -6.25 57.42 11.82
C GLU A 208 -5.07 57.05 10.90
N ASP A 209 -5.09 57.68 9.72
CA ASP A 209 -4.29 57.63 8.49
C ASP A 209 -2.75 57.43 8.50
N GLY A 210 -2.24 56.98 7.34
CA GLY A 210 -0.80 57.09 7.01
C GLY A 210 -0.35 56.43 5.70
N GLU A 211 -0.68 57.04 4.58
CA GLU A 211 -0.40 56.66 3.19
C GLU A 211 1.12 56.55 2.79
N ARG A 212 1.37 55.74 1.74
CA ARG A 212 2.45 55.80 0.71
C ARG A 212 3.85 55.22 1.00
N GLY A 213 4.32 54.42 0.02
CA GLY A 213 5.73 54.44 -0.36
C GLY A 213 6.27 53.21 -1.09
N ALA A 214 5.84 53.00 -2.34
CA ALA A 214 6.57 52.14 -3.27
C ALA A 214 7.84 52.86 -3.78
N HIS A 215 8.99 52.19 -3.74
CA HIS A 215 10.20 52.37 -4.56
C HIS A 215 11.21 51.33 -4.05
N GLY A 216 12.01 50.61 -4.83
CA GLY A 216 12.54 50.84 -6.17
C GLY A 216 13.98 50.29 -6.16
N ASP A 217 14.40 49.76 -7.30
CA ASP A 217 15.66 49.06 -7.60
C ASP A 217 16.96 49.61 -7.00
N ALA A 218 17.95 48.71 -6.80
CA ALA A 218 19.36 49.05 -6.98
C ALA A 218 20.21 47.83 -7.38
N GLU A 219 20.60 47.87 -8.65
CA GLU A 219 21.60 47.06 -9.34
C GLU A 219 23.03 47.32 -8.82
N GLY A 220 23.87 46.28 -8.81
CA GLY A 220 25.25 46.34 -9.31
C GLY A 220 26.39 46.77 -8.37
N ARG A 221 27.35 45.86 -8.13
CA ARG A 221 28.72 45.90 -8.71
C ARG A 221 29.70 44.92 -8.03
N ARG A 222 30.41 44.16 -8.89
CA ARG A 222 31.88 43.86 -8.93
C ARG A 222 32.53 43.48 -7.58
N GLY A 223 33.03 42.27 -7.37
CA GLY A 223 34.08 41.59 -8.14
C GLY A 223 35.40 41.64 -7.34
N VAL A 224 36.08 40.50 -7.16
CA VAL A 224 37.56 40.31 -7.17
C VAL A 224 37.87 38.86 -6.79
N LYS A 225 38.48 38.14 -7.75
CA LYS A 225 39.24 36.90 -7.55
C LYS A 225 40.58 37.22 -6.90
N ARG A 226 41.05 36.43 -5.93
CA ARG A 226 42.50 36.19 -5.73
C ARG A 226 42.80 34.76 -5.31
N SER A 227 43.94 34.31 -5.81
CA SER A 227 44.47 32.96 -5.96
C SER A 227 45.23 32.44 -4.73
N ARG A 228 45.50 31.12 -4.75
CA ARG A 228 46.35 30.32 -3.84
C ARG A 228 47.83 30.81 -3.77
N PRO A 229 48.68 30.29 -2.86
CA PRO A 229 49.37 28.98 -3.04
C PRO A 229 49.41 28.12 -1.74
N SER A 230 49.15 26.80 -1.80
CA SER A 230 50.15 25.72 -1.72
C SER A 230 51.39 26.02 -0.85
N ASN A 231 51.54 25.28 0.25
CA ASN A 231 52.87 25.04 0.81
C ASN A 231 53.03 23.57 1.23
N VAL A 232 54.16 23.03 0.78
CA VAL A 232 54.72 21.71 1.04
C VAL A 232 55.48 21.76 2.37
N SER A 233 55.38 20.71 3.18
CA SER A 233 56.48 20.02 3.86
C SER A 233 55.98 18.71 4.42
#